data_AF-A0AAE0BUC4-F1
#
_entry.id   AF-A0AAE0BUC4-F1
#
_cell.length_a   1.000
_cell.length_b   1.000
_cell.length_c   1.000
_cell.angle_alpha   90.00
_cell.angle_beta   90.00
_cell.angle_gamma   90.00
#
_symmetry.space_group_name_H-M   'P 1'
#
loop_
_entity.id
_entity.type
_entity.pdbx_description
1 polymer ?
#
loop_
_entity_poly.entity_id
_entity_poly.type
_entity_poly.pdbx_seq_one_letter_code
_entity_poly.pdbx_strand_id
1 'polypeptide(L)'
;MGTTNNETELMPNSPPEVCVVDEEKLPAAKPGSAGKIARAASTAWVIQKAEKLRNDGTKKNHHALRLVDIMSDLDQSDPDERELARTLSSFDVDGDGTISIVELIKVGERRVTNEKKIANLKKLVIFISLASIAFCGVMLGLMIAANEASKDEKHESDGSLKLLDGTHVSTQNTESRVELKDLPTVDPLELVNMKHMFLKVSETQTRLYTIIGFDWHSDQYMVLHTARGDSIEIENQQVKILLAGDQGEEEVLAPGLRRRSLLSTTDSGHVTIESGQVSAGSGLTTAPTVFYDHDNAVCKQEIDSNPEGNDDATWVRSWRVADLDACKSKCRAHTTPCYGVEYQADTLRCDVMTSRFDNYKRKTGRLCSILTDDPDQGTLRLYGEERVWTEYPNKVCKMAAGTGTENDDGVYYRNTSISSLEVCKSVCEDIGIDCYGIEFYAGDPETGDGQHCDTFSEEYTQYKGKNNRHCLTLAYSDFPPLTKYEDASPPPPPPPPPPQPTPPPPPPPPPPPPSPPPPRVWTDYADSVCKVGFGVMPDYNDDGTYERHIDIATDEDCKDLCLANSLCYGIETYMENKRCDIFTAPFTHYREKDGRLCSQLSDPRDTVLELYVNATA
;
A
#
# COMPACT_ATOMS: atom_id res chain seq x y z
N MET A 1 24.75 -52.36 -43.66
CA MET A 1 26.00 -51.70 -43.20
C MET A 1 25.66 -51.04 -41.86
N GLY A 2 26.20 -51.36 -40.69
CA GLY A 2 27.10 -52.41 -40.21
C GLY A 2 26.81 -52.55 -38.69
N THR A 3 26.90 -53.77 -38.20
CA THR A 3 26.67 -54.24 -36.81
C THR A 3 27.87 -53.96 -35.90
N THR A 4 27.68 -53.84 -34.58
CA THR A 4 28.54 -54.51 -33.58
C THR A 4 27.83 -54.64 -32.22
N ASN A 5 28.16 -55.75 -31.58
CA ASN A 5 27.63 -56.33 -30.34
C ASN A 5 28.52 -56.00 -29.12
N ASN A 6 28.15 -56.63 -28.00
CA ASN A 6 28.95 -57.06 -26.83
C ASN A 6 28.85 -56.15 -25.59
N GLU A 7 28.89 -56.65 -24.35
CA GLU A 7 28.80 -58.00 -23.77
C GLU A 7 28.48 -57.79 -22.28
N THR A 8 27.84 -58.78 -21.68
CA THR A 8 27.51 -58.87 -20.26
C THR A 8 28.67 -59.56 -19.53
N GLU A 9 29.24 -58.97 -18.48
CA GLU A 9 30.27 -59.63 -17.64
C GLU A 9 29.89 -59.57 -16.15
N LEU A 10 29.78 -60.76 -15.55
CA LEU A 10 29.66 -61.05 -14.12
C LEU A 10 31.05 -61.02 -13.46
N MET A 11 31.16 -60.46 -12.25
CA MET A 11 32.26 -60.73 -11.30
C MET A 11 31.77 -60.58 -9.83
N PRO A 12 32.47 -61.14 -8.83
CA PRO A 12 31.85 -61.97 -7.78
C PRO A 12 31.92 -61.42 -6.33
N ASN A 13 31.21 -62.11 -5.45
CA ASN A 13 31.21 -61.96 -3.98
C ASN A 13 32.58 -62.29 -3.34
N SER A 14 33.03 -61.42 -2.42
CA SER A 14 34.00 -61.75 -1.37
C SER A 14 33.58 -61.06 -0.04
N PRO A 15 33.76 -61.72 1.12
CA PRO A 15 33.37 -61.19 2.42
C PRO A 15 34.48 -60.32 3.04
N PRO A 16 34.16 -59.26 3.81
CA PRO A 16 35.18 -58.46 4.46
C PRO A 16 35.75 -59.10 5.73
N GLU A 17 37.06 -59.01 5.78
CA GLU A 17 38.04 -59.42 6.78
C GLU A 17 37.94 -58.58 8.06
N VAL A 18 38.27 -59.20 9.19
CA VAL A 18 38.32 -58.60 10.54
C VAL A 18 39.68 -57.91 10.72
N CYS A 19 39.68 -56.59 10.94
CA CYS A 19 40.87 -55.85 11.35
C CYS A 19 40.85 -55.59 12.87
N VAL A 20 41.82 -56.18 13.57
CA VAL A 20 42.29 -55.78 14.90
C VAL A 20 43.24 -54.60 14.70
N VAL A 21 43.12 -53.53 15.50
CA VAL A 21 44.10 -52.45 15.55
C VAL A 21 44.51 -52.20 16.99
N ASP A 22 45.83 -52.23 17.20
CA ASP A 22 46.58 -52.02 18.44
C ASP A 22 46.47 -50.59 18.99
N GLU A 23 46.56 -50.47 20.32
CA GLU A 23 46.72 -49.23 21.07
C GLU A 23 48.18 -48.74 21.03
N GLU A 24 48.50 -47.69 20.26
CA GLU A 24 49.56 -46.75 20.67
C GLU A 24 49.50 -45.41 19.89
N LYS A 25 49.58 -44.30 20.66
CA LYS A 25 49.78 -42.88 20.28
C LYS A 25 48.62 -42.11 19.61
N LEU A 26 47.98 -41.26 20.43
CA LEU A 26 47.11 -40.15 20.00
C LEU A 26 47.83 -38.79 20.18
N PRO A 27 47.91 -37.94 19.15
CA PRO A 27 48.23 -36.52 19.29
C PRO A 27 47.00 -35.69 19.69
N ALA A 28 47.27 -34.53 20.30
CA ALA A 28 46.30 -33.61 20.90
C ALA A 28 45.09 -33.25 20.02
N ALA A 29 43.88 -33.39 20.58
CA ALA A 29 42.61 -33.08 19.92
C ALA A 29 42.18 -31.62 20.14
N LYS A 30 41.63 -31.03 19.07
CA LYS A 30 40.98 -29.71 19.00
C LYS A 30 39.66 -29.66 19.80
N PRO A 31 39.23 -28.47 20.27
CA PRO A 31 38.01 -28.32 21.07
C PRO A 31 36.77 -28.45 20.16
N GLY A 32 35.96 -29.49 20.40
CA GLY A 32 34.72 -29.73 19.64
C GLY A 32 34.09 -31.12 19.81
N SER A 33 34.72 -32.07 20.51
CA SER A 33 34.23 -33.45 20.64
C SER A 33 33.60 -33.82 21.99
N ALA A 34 33.39 -32.85 22.89
CA ALA A 34 32.86 -33.10 24.25
C ALA A 34 31.47 -33.78 24.25
N GLY A 35 30.63 -33.54 23.25
CA GLY A 35 29.28 -34.11 23.18
C GLY A 35 29.21 -35.61 22.88
N LYS A 36 30.22 -36.21 22.25
CA LYS A 36 30.21 -37.65 21.93
C LYS A 36 30.70 -38.53 23.09
N ILE A 37 31.59 -38.00 23.92
CA ILE A 37 32.11 -38.72 25.10
C ILE A 37 31.06 -38.73 26.23
N ALA A 38 30.29 -37.65 26.39
CA ALA A 38 29.20 -37.60 27.38
C ALA A 38 28.12 -38.66 27.12
N ARG A 39 27.73 -38.91 25.87
CA ARG A 39 26.69 -39.91 25.54
C ARG A 39 27.14 -41.35 25.80
N ALA A 40 28.41 -41.67 25.62
CA ALA A 40 28.91 -43.03 25.91
C ALA A 40 28.98 -43.31 27.43
N ALA A 41 29.30 -42.29 28.24
CA ALA A 41 29.33 -42.41 29.70
C ALA A 41 27.92 -42.58 30.30
N SER A 42 26.90 -41.92 29.75
CA SER A 42 25.51 -42.08 30.18
C SER A 42 24.97 -43.49 29.94
N THR A 43 25.27 -44.09 28.78
CA THR A 43 24.80 -45.45 28.46
C THR A 43 25.49 -46.51 29.34
N ALA A 44 26.78 -46.32 29.65
CA ALA A 44 27.51 -47.22 30.55
C ALA A 44 26.97 -47.17 31.99
N TRP A 45 26.58 -45.99 32.49
CA TRP A 45 25.98 -45.83 33.82
C TRP A 45 24.60 -46.52 33.92
N VAL A 46 23.78 -46.41 32.88
CA VAL A 46 22.45 -47.06 32.84
C VAL A 46 22.57 -48.58 32.82
N ILE A 47 23.52 -49.13 32.05
CA ILE A 47 23.77 -50.58 31.97
C ILE A 47 24.30 -51.11 33.32
N GLN A 48 25.23 -50.39 33.95
CA GLN A 48 25.81 -50.79 35.23
C GLN A 48 24.78 -50.72 36.38
N LYS A 49 23.84 -49.77 36.33
CA LYS A 49 22.74 -49.66 37.31
C LYS A 49 21.68 -50.73 37.09
N ALA A 50 21.40 -51.11 35.84
CA ALA A 50 20.49 -52.21 35.52
C ALA A 50 21.03 -53.58 35.95
N GLU A 51 22.35 -53.83 35.82
CA GLU A 51 22.98 -55.05 36.34
C GLU A 51 22.99 -55.12 37.87
N LYS A 52 23.16 -53.98 38.55
CA LYS A 52 23.09 -53.93 40.02
C LYS A 52 21.69 -54.25 40.55
N LEU A 53 20.65 -53.80 39.85
CA LEU A 53 19.25 -54.13 40.19
C LEU A 53 18.89 -55.59 39.86
N ARG A 54 19.60 -56.25 38.93
CA ARG A 54 19.40 -57.67 38.61
C ARG A 54 19.99 -58.62 39.65
N ASN A 55 21.04 -58.20 40.36
CA ASN A 55 21.75 -59.05 41.33
C ASN A 55 21.21 -58.95 42.77
N ASP A 56 20.39 -57.94 43.10
CA ASP A 56 19.66 -57.91 44.37
C ASP A 56 18.44 -58.85 44.28
N GLY A 57 18.71 -60.12 44.59
CA GLY A 57 17.77 -61.23 44.57
C GLY A 57 16.67 -61.18 45.63
N THR A 58 15.86 -60.11 45.66
CA THR A 58 14.62 -60.07 46.43
C THR A 58 13.45 -60.50 45.57
N LYS A 59 13.02 -61.75 45.77
CA LYS A 59 11.72 -62.28 45.33
C LYS A 59 10.59 -61.43 45.92
N LYS A 60 10.12 -60.40 45.23
CA LYS A 60 8.79 -59.82 45.41
C LYS A 60 8.24 -59.40 44.06
N ASN A 61 7.05 -59.93 43.78
CA ASN A 61 6.00 -59.56 42.83
C ASN A 61 6.39 -58.55 41.75
N HIS A 62 6.17 -58.95 40.49
CA HIS A 62 6.18 -58.08 39.32
C HIS A 62 5.34 -56.81 39.55
N HIS A 63 5.98 -55.74 40.01
CA HIS A 63 5.44 -54.40 39.90
C HIS A 63 5.63 -53.99 38.45
N ALA A 64 4.57 -54.15 37.65
CA ALA A 64 4.44 -53.38 36.42
C ALA A 64 4.53 -51.90 36.82
N LEU A 65 5.55 -51.19 36.31
CA LEU A 65 5.67 -49.75 36.49
C LEU A 65 4.42 -49.11 35.86
N ARG A 66 3.49 -48.64 36.68
CA ARG A 66 2.35 -47.84 36.22
C ARG A 66 2.85 -46.42 35.96
N LEU A 67 2.73 -45.96 34.72
CA LEU A 67 3.07 -44.59 34.33
C LEU A 67 2.22 -43.54 35.07
N VAL A 68 1.03 -43.91 35.50
CA VAL A 68 0.06 -43.00 36.17
C VAL A 68 0.64 -42.37 37.43
N ASP A 69 1.48 -43.10 38.18
CA ASP A 69 2.08 -42.61 39.43
C ASP A 69 3.25 -41.65 39.19
N ILE A 70 3.84 -41.63 37.98
CA ILE A 70 4.92 -40.70 37.61
C ILE A 70 4.33 -39.37 37.13
N MET A 71 3.13 -39.38 36.55
CA MET A 71 2.55 -38.19 35.93
C MET A 71 1.97 -37.18 36.93
N SER A 72 1.57 -37.61 38.13
CA SER A 72 0.98 -36.69 39.13
C SER A 72 1.97 -35.72 39.76
N ASP A 73 3.28 -35.99 39.67
CA ASP A 73 4.32 -35.19 40.32
C ASP A 73 5.09 -34.29 39.32
N LEU A 74 4.74 -34.33 38.03
CA LEU A 74 5.44 -33.60 36.94
C LEU A 74 5.13 -32.09 36.88
N ASP A 75 4.20 -31.57 37.70
CA ASP A 75 3.90 -30.14 37.72
C ASP A 75 5.06 -29.28 38.29
N GLN A 76 6.06 -29.91 38.92
CA GLN A 76 7.29 -29.24 39.38
C GLN A 76 8.57 -29.74 38.69
N SER A 77 8.48 -30.64 37.71
CA SER A 77 9.65 -31.21 37.05
C SER A 77 10.23 -30.29 35.97
N ASP A 78 11.51 -30.51 35.66
CA ASP A 78 12.24 -29.87 34.57
C ASP A 78 11.49 -30.08 33.23
N PRO A 79 11.43 -29.07 32.32
CA PRO A 79 10.85 -29.22 30.98
C PRO A 79 11.33 -30.47 30.22
N ASP A 80 12.58 -30.90 30.41
CA ASP A 80 13.13 -32.09 29.75
C ASP A 80 12.45 -33.38 30.23
N GLU A 81 12.08 -33.46 31.52
CA GLU A 81 11.38 -34.63 32.10
C GLU A 81 9.92 -34.70 31.62
N ARG A 82 9.28 -33.55 31.39
CA ARG A 82 7.93 -33.48 30.80
C ARG A 82 7.93 -33.96 29.35
N GLU A 83 8.95 -33.60 28.58
CA GLU A 83 9.09 -34.05 27.20
C GLU A 83 9.36 -35.56 27.13
N LEU A 84 10.19 -36.08 28.02
CA LEU A 84 10.42 -37.52 28.14
C LEU A 84 9.14 -38.27 28.55
N ALA A 85 8.37 -37.73 29.50
CA ALA A 85 7.11 -38.32 29.94
C ALA A 85 6.06 -38.34 28.82
N ARG A 86 5.94 -37.26 28.03
CA ARG A 86 5.09 -37.24 26.82
C ARG A 86 5.53 -38.26 25.78
N THR A 87 6.84 -38.41 25.59
CA THR A 87 7.41 -39.39 24.65
C THR A 87 7.09 -40.82 25.10
N LEU A 88 7.27 -41.12 26.38
CA LEU A 88 6.95 -42.43 26.95
C LEU A 88 5.44 -42.73 26.93
N SER A 89 4.59 -41.74 27.19
CA SER A 89 3.14 -41.87 27.07
C SER A 89 2.69 -42.14 25.63
N SER A 90 3.38 -41.59 24.63
CA SER A 90 3.08 -41.89 23.22
C SER A 90 3.42 -43.33 22.78
N PHE A 91 4.16 -44.08 23.61
CA PHE A 91 4.50 -45.48 23.35
C PHE A 91 3.49 -46.47 23.92
N ASP A 92 2.60 -46.02 24.81
CA ASP A 92 1.46 -46.77 25.32
C ASP A 92 0.29 -46.62 24.33
N VAL A 93 0.10 -47.62 23.47
CA VAL A 93 -0.83 -47.54 22.34
C VAL A 93 -2.24 -47.95 22.76
N ASP A 94 -2.36 -48.82 23.76
CA ASP A 94 -3.65 -49.27 24.28
C ASP A 94 -4.17 -48.43 25.47
N GLY A 95 -3.34 -47.55 26.03
CA GLY A 95 -3.71 -46.61 27.09
C GLY A 95 -3.87 -47.29 28.45
N ASP A 96 -3.26 -48.47 28.64
CA ASP A 96 -3.38 -49.24 29.86
C ASP A 96 -2.46 -48.71 31.00
N GLY A 97 -1.61 -47.73 30.69
CA GLY A 97 -0.68 -47.10 31.61
C GLY A 97 0.60 -47.91 31.84
N THR A 98 0.84 -48.97 31.05
CA THR A 98 2.03 -49.82 31.11
C THR A 98 2.59 -50.09 29.70
N ILE A 99 3.90 -49.90 29.51
CA ILE A 99 4.52 -50.15 28.21
C ILE A 99 4.84 -51.65 28.10
N SER A 100 4.08 -52.37 27.26
CA SER A 100 4.34 -53.79 27.00
C SER A 100 5.59 -53.97 26.10
N ILE A 101 6.25 -55.14 26.21
CA ILE A 101 7.40 -55.48 25.35
C ILE A 101 7.00 -55.48 23.87
N VAL A 102 5.75 -55.82 23.56
CA VAL A 102 5.23 -55.86 22.18
C VAL A 102 5.12 -54.45 21.59
N GLU A 103 4.70 -53.48 22.39
CA GLU A 103 4.65 -52.06 21.98
C GLU A 103 6.05 -51.49 21.81
N LEU A 104 6.99 -51.85 22.71
CA LEU A 104 8.38 -51.44 22.60
C LEU A 104 9.04 -51.95 21.30
N ILE A 105 8.71 -53.18 20.88
CA ILE A 105 9.16 -53.74 19.59
C ILE A 105 8.56 -52.96 18.41
N LYS A 106 7.25 -52.63 18.45
CA LYS A 106 6.60 -51.82 17.41
C LYS A 106 7.21 -50.42 17.29
N VAL A 107 7.58 -49.80 18.40
CA VAL A 107 8.30 -48.51 18.41
C VAL A 107 9.68 -48.64 17.76
N GLY A 108 10.40 -49.74 18.03
CA GLY A 108 11.67 -50.06 17.39
C GLY A 108 11.55 -50.18 15.86
N GLU A 109 10.54 -50.91 15.36
CA GLU A 109 10.29 -51.06 13.92
C GLU A 109 9.93 -49.74 13.24
N ARG A 110 9.12 -48.90 13.90
CA ARG A 110 8.81 -47.53 13.43
C ARG A 110 10.06 -46.66 13.35
N ARG A 111 10.98 -46.78 14.30
CA ARG A 111 12.23 -46.00 14.30
C ARG A 111 13.14 -46.40 13.13
N VAL A 112 13.30 -47.70 12.88
CA VAL A 112 14.12 -48.21 11.76
C VAL A 112 13.52 -47.82 10.40
N THR A 113 12.20 -47.85 10.26
CA THR A 113 11.53 -47.43 9.01
C THR A 113 11.61 -45.91 8.82
N ASN A 114 11.49 -45.12 9.90
CA ASN A 114 11.64 -43.67 9.83
C ASN A 114 13.08 -43.24 9.52
N GLU A 115 14.10 -43.93 10.01
CA GLU A 115 15.51 -43.64 9.65
C GLU A 115 15.75 -43.80 8.14
N LYS A 116 15.17 -44.83 7.51
CA LYS A 116 15.24 -45.01 6.05
C LYS A 116 14.52 -43.89 5.29
N LYS A 117 13.33 -43.47 5.76
CA LYS A 117 12.59 -42.35 5.16
C LYS A 117 13.35 -41.03 5.29
N ILE A 118 13.96 -40.77 6.45
CA ILE A 118 14.77 -39.56 6.67
C ILE A 118 16.00 -39.56 5.76
N ALA A 119 16.66 -40.70 5.54
CA ALA A 119 17.79 -40.78 4.62
C ALA A 119 17.40 -40.47 3.17
N ASN A 120 16.23 -40.95 2.72
CA ASN A 120 15.72 -40.65 1.39
C ASN A 120 15.24 -39.19 1.27
N LEU A 121 14.59 -38.65 2.32
CA LEU A 121 14.16 -37.26 2.37
C LEU A 121 15.36 -36.31 2.30
N LYS A 122 16.47 -36.60 3.00
CA LYS A 122 17.71 -35.82 2.91
C LYS A 122 18.26 -35.76 1.50
N LYS A 123 18.24 -36.88 0.76
CA LYS A 123 18.67 -36.93 -0.65
C LYS A 123 17.76 -36.11 -1.55
N LEU A 124 16.44 -36.19 -1.33
CA LEU A 124 15.44 -35.41 -2.07
C LEU A 124 15.62 -33.90 -1.84
N VAL A 125 15.82 -33.47 -0.60
CA VAL A 125 16.02 -32.05 -0.26
C VAL A 125 17.29 -31.49 -0.90
N ILE A 126 18.39 -32.25 -0.90
CA ILE A 126 19.64 -31.84 -1.59
C ILE A 126 19.39 -31.68 -3.10
N PHE A 127 18.66 -32.61 -3.71
CA PHE A 127 18.33 -32.53 -5.14
C PHE A 127 17.48 -31.31 -5.49
N ILE A 128 16.42 -31.04 -4.72
CA ILE A 128 15.54 -29.87 -4.93
C ILE A 128 16.33 -28.57 -4.75
N SER A 129 17.21 -28.50 -3.75
CA SER A 129 18.05 -27.33 -3.50
C SER A 129 18.99 -27.03 -4.68
N LEU A 130 19.62 -28.07 -5.26
CA LEU A 130 20.48 -27.91 -6.45
C LEU A 130 19.69 -27.49 -7.69
N ALA A 131 18.48 -28.05 -7.88
CA ALA A 131 17.60 -27.65 -8.98
C ALA A 131 17.16 -26.18 -8.87
N SER A 132 16.85 -25.72 -7.65
CA SER A 132 16.49 -24.32 -7.39
C SER A 132 17.63 -23.36 -7.71
N ILE A 133 18.87 -23.67 -7.30
CA ILE A 133 20.05 -22.84 -7.62
C ILE A 133 20.28 -22.77 -9.14
N ALA A 134 20.13 -23.89 -9.85
CA ALA A 134 20.26 -23.92 -11.30
C ALA A 134 19.19 -23.03 -11.97
N PHE A 135 17.94 -23.09 -11.50
CA PHE A 135 16.85 -22.25 -12.00
C PHE A 135 17.11 -20.75 -11.76
N CYS A 136 17.57 -20.37 -10.57
CA CYS A 136 17.96 -19.00 -10.26
C CYS A 136 19.09 -18.51 -11.19
N GLY A 137 20.07 -19.37 -11.51
CA GLY A 137 21.14 -19.04 -12.45
C GLY A 137 20.65 -18.75 -13.87
N VAL A 138 19.65 -19.52 -14.34
CA VAL A 138 19.03 -19.29 -15.66
C VAL A 138 18.28 -17.95 -15.69
N MET A 139 17.46 -17.67 -14.67
CA MET A 139 16.72 -16.41 -14.59
C MET A 139 17.65 -15.18 -14.54
N LEU A 140 18.73 -15.25 -13.77
CA LEU A 140 19.72 -14.17 -13.72
C LEU A 140 20.38 -13.94 -15.09
N GLY A 141 20.72 -15.03 -15.80
CA GLY A 141 21.29 -14.94 -17.15
C GLY A 141 20.34 -14.27 -18.15
N LEU A 142 19.03 -14.59 -18.07
CA LEU A 142 18.01 -13.96 -18.92
C LEU A 142 17.81 -12.47 -18.59
N MET A 143 17.82 -12.10 -17.31
CA MET A 143 17.73 -10.69 -16.90
C MET A 143 18.91 -9.85 -17.41
N ILE A 144 20.13 -10.38 -17.32
CA ILE A 144 21.32 -9.69 -17.84
C ILE A 144 21.22 -9.52 -19.35
N ALA A 145 20.84 -10.57 -20.09
CA ALA A 145 20.67 -10.51 -21.53
C ALA A 145 19.56 -9.54 -21.96
N ALA A 146 18.43 -9.53 -21.27
CA ALA A 146 17.32 -8.62 -21.54
C ALA A 146 17.71 -7.16 -21.26
N ASN A 147 18.40 -6.90 -20.15
CA ASN A 147 18.83 -5.54 -19.80
C ASN A 147 19.93 -5.03 -20.74
N GLU A 148 20.77 -5.91 -21.28
CA GLU A 148 21.71 -5.52 -22.33
C GLU A 148 21.01 -5.29 -23.67
N ALA A 149 20.01 -6.12 -24.01
CA ALA A 149 19.21 -5.94 -25.23
C ALA A 149 18.32 -4.69 -25.20
N SER A 150 17.91 -4.21 -24.02
CA SER A 150 17.07 -3.03 -23.85
C SER A 150 17.82 -1.70 -23.93
N LYS A 151 19.16 -1.72 -24.05
CA LYS A 151 19.94 -0.48 -24.24
C LYS A 151 20.05 -0.18 -25.73
N ASP A 152 19.21 0.73 -26.21
CA ASP A 152 19.18 1.16 -27.62
C ASP A 152 20.35 2.08 -28.02
N GLU A 153 21.13 2.55 -27.05
CA GLU A 153 22.28 3.43 -27.26
C GLU A 153 23.52 2.90 -26.54
N LYS A 154 24.61 2.73 -27.30
CA LYS A 154 25.94 2.46 -26.74
C LYS A 154 26.78 3.72 -26.90
N HIS A 155 27.32 4.23 -25.80
CA HIS A 155 28.34 5.25 -25.86
C HIS A 155 29.58 4.67 -26.55
N GLU A 156 29.98 5.27 -27.67
CA GLU A 156 31.32 5.03 -28.21
C GLU A 156 32.36 5.70 -27.30
N SER A 157 33.59 5.22 -27.33
CA SER A 157 34.69 5.74 -26.51
C SER A 157 35.06 7.20 -26.85
N ASP A 158 34.49 7.78 -27.91
CA ASP A 158 34.63 9.17 -28.31
C ASP A 158 33.57 10.10 -27.68
N GLY A 159 32.61 9.56 -26.93
CA GLY A 159 31.53 10.31 -26.28
C GLY A 159 30.33 10.59 -27.18
N SER A 160 30.30 10.06 -28.41
CA SER A 160 29.14 10.17 -29.29
C SER A 160 28.07 9.11 -28.98
N LEU A 161 26.80 9.52 -29.05
CA LEU A 161 25.64 8.63 -28.95
C LEU A 161 25.29 8.13 -30.36
N LYS A 162 25.43 6.82 -30.57
CA LYS A 162 24.95 6.15 -31.77
C LYS A 162 23.89 5.13 -31.39
N LEU A 163 22.85 5.07 -32.23
CA LEU A 163 21.91 3.96 -32.22
C LEU A 163 22.64 2.67 -32.59
N LEU A 164 22.06 1.52 -32.23
CA LEU A 164 22.55 0.19 -32.59
C LEU A 164 22.73 -0.04 -34.11
N ASP A 165 22.10 0.79 -34.96
CA ASP A 165 22.25 0.75 -36.42
C ASP A 165 23.45 1.56 -36.96
N GLY A 166 24.20 2.24 -36.08
CA GLY A 166 25.37 3.06 -36.42
C GLY A 166 25.04 4.50 -36.85
N THR A 167 23.77 4.91 -36.79
CA THR A 167 23.39 6.31 -37.06
C THR A 167 23.65 7.21 -35.85
N HIS A 168 24.19 8.40 -36.12
CA HIS A 168 24.44 9.41 -35.10
C HIS A 168 23.12 10.02 -34.64
N VAL A 169 22.85 9.94 -33.34
CA VAL A 169 21.73 10.65 -32.72
C VAL A 169 22.23 12.04 -32.34
N SER A 170 21.83 13.05 -33.09
CA SER A 170 21.92 14.42 -32.60
C SER A 170 20.68 14.68 -31.75
N THR A 171 20.87 14.86 -30.45
CA THR A 171 19.80 15.32 -29.55
C THR A 171 19.49 16.77 -29.93
N GLN A 172 18.55 16.97 -30.85
CA GLN A 172 18.07 18.30 -31.17
C GLN A 172 17.30 18.81 -29.95
N ASN A 173 17.76 19.91 -29.34
CA ASN A 173 17.02 20.58 -28.29
C ASN A 173 15.63 20.94 -28.85
N THR A 174 14.58 20.63 -28.10
CA THR A 174 13.21 20.98 -28.46
C THR A 174 13.04 22.50 -28.30
N GLU A 175 13.23 23.22 -29.40
CA GLU A 175 12.97 24.66 -29.49
C GLU A 175 11.47 24.91 -29.67
N SER A 176 10.85 25.63 -28.73
CA SER A 176 9.54 26.23 -28.96
C SER A 176 9.73 27.58 -29.64
N ARG A 177 8.94 27.84 -30.69
CA ARG A 177 8.97 29.10 -31.46
C ARG A 177 7.66 29.82 -31.24
N VAL A 178 7.73 31.02 -30.68
CA VAL A 178 6.59 31.91 -30.50
C VAL A 178 6.86 33.22 -31.24
N GLU A 179 5.86 33.77 -31.92
CA GLU A 179 5.98 35.10 -32.50
C GLU A 179 6.02 36.14 -31.39
N LEU A 180 6.86 37.16 -31.56
CA LEU A 180 7.08 38.18 -30.53
C LEU A 180 5.78 38.82 -30.02
N LYS A 181 4.84 39.11 -30.93
CA LYS A 181 3.53 39.69 -30.60
C LYS A 181 2.63 38.79 -29.76
N ASP A 182 2.87 37.47 -29.77
CA ASP A 182 2.05 36.46 -29.10
C ASP A 182 2.67 36.06 -27.74
N LEU A 183 3.85 36.58 -27.39
CA LEU A 183 4.47 36.32 -26.09
C LEU A 183 3.57 36.64 -24.88
N PRO A 184 2.71 37.69 -24.89
CA PRO A 184 1.80 37.93 -23.76
C PRO A 184 0.78 36.79 -23.53
N THR A 185 0.54 35.94 -24.53
CA THR A 185 -0.36 34.78 -24.44
C THR A 185 0.32 33.50 -23.95
N VAL A 186 1.66 33.50 -23.88
CA VAL A 186 2.45 32.37 -23.37
C VAL A 186 2.32 32.30 -21.85
N ASP A 187 2.27 31.09 -21.30
CA ASP A 187 2.21 30.89 -19.86
C ASP A 187 3.42 31.56 -19.18
N PRO A 188 3.21 32.39 -18.13
CA PRO A 188 4.30 33.04 -17.42
C PRO A 188 5.39 32.08 -16.94
N LEU A 189 5.06 30.82 -16.63
CA LEU A 189 6.01 29.80 -16.19
C LEU A 189 6.98 29.39 -17.32
N GLU A 190 6.53 29.40 -18.58
CA GLU A 190 7.40 29.16 -19.74
C GLU A 190 8.30 30.37 -20.03
N LEU A 191 7.77 31.58 -19.85
CA LEU A 191 8.51 32.83 -20.05
C LEU A 191 9.70 32.98 -19.08
N VAL A 192 9.64 32.39 -17.88
CA VAL A 192 10.76 32.36 -16.92
C VAL A 192 12.02 31.68 -17.51
N ASN A 193 11.84 30.75 -18.45
CA ASN A 193 12.95 30.02 -19.07
C ASN A 193 13.53 30.75 -20.30
N MET A 194 12.90 31.84 -20.76
CA MET A 194 13.38 32.61 -21.89
C MET A 194 14.60 33.46 -21.51
N LYS A 195 15.79 33.10 -22.01
CA LYS A 195 17.05 33.80 -21.73
C LYS A 195 17.51 34.75 -22.83
N HIS A 196 17.28 34.35 -24.08
CA HIS A 196 17.84 35.02 -25.25
C HIS A 196 16.72 35.33 -26.25
N MET A 197 16.78 36.51 -26.84
CA MET A 197 15.81 36.94 -27.84
C MET A 197 16.50 37.69 -28.97
N PHE A 198 16.26 37.26 -30.21
CA PHE A 198 16.74 37.92 -31.41
C PHE A 198 15.66 38.82 -31.99
N LEU A 199 15.95 40.11 -32.11
CA LEU A 199 15.03 41.10 -32.66
C LEU A 199 15.62 41.78 -33.88
N LYS A 200 14.90 41.71 -34.99
CA LYS A 200 15.22 42.47 -36.19
C LYS A 200 14.57 43.85 -36.08
N VAL A 201 15.38 44.86 -35.79
CA VAL A 201 14.91 46.24 -35.52
C VAL A 201 14.77 47.04 -36.82
N SER A 202 15.66 46.78 -37.79
CA SER A 202 15.58 47.32 -39.15
C SER A 202 15.93 46.25 -40.18
N GLU A 203 15.76 46.53 -41.47
CA GLU A 203 16.07 45.56 -42.55
C GLU A 203 17.50 45.01 -42.47
N THR A 204 18.44 45.82 -41.96
CA THR A 204 19.87 45.51 -41.89
C THR A 204 20.37 45.21 -40.48
N GLN A 205 19.55 45.39 -39.44
CA GLN A 205 20.01 45.28 -38.05
C GLN A 205 19.19 44.26 -37.25
N THR A 206 19.85 43.20 -36.82
CA THR A 206 19.38 42.27 -35.79
C THR A 206 20.13 42.55 -34.49
N ARG A 207 19.41 42.62 -33.38
CA ARG A 207 19.97 42.76 -32.04
C ARG A 207 19.64 41.50 -31.23
N LEU A 208 20.61 41.04 -30.45
CA LEU A 208 20.42 39.99 -29.46
C LEU A 208 20.21 40.65 -28.09
N TYR A 209 19.10 40.31 -27.44
CA TYR A 209 18.80 40.74 -26.08
C TYR A 209 18.90 39.55 -25.13
N THR A 210 19.51 39.79 -23.97
CA THR A 210 19.45 38.87 -22.82
C THR A 210 18.34 39.34 -21.91
N ILE A 211 17.31 38.52 -21.75
CA ILE A 211 16.16 38.83 -20.91
C ILE A 211 16.52 38.52 -19.45
N ILE A 212 16.36 39.51 -18.57
CA ILE A 212 16.66 39.39 -17.13
C ILE A 212 15.38 39.27 -16.28
N GLY A 213 14.24 39.63 -16.85
CA GLY A 213 12.94 39.56 -16.20
C GLY A 213 11.83 40.04 -17.12
N PHE A 214 10.59 39.92 -16.67
CA PHE A 214 9.42 40.44 -17.37
C PHE A 214 8.35 40.86 -16.36
N ASP A 215 7.55 41.84 -16.73
CA ASP A 215 6.31 42.20 -16.06
C ASP A 215 5.14 41.80 -16.97
N TRP A 216 4.37 40.81 -16.54
CA TRP A 216 3.17 40.37 -17.24
C TRP A 216 1.95 41.07 -16.66
N HIS A 217 1.19 41.76 -17.51
CA HIS A 217 0.00 42.51 -17.09
C HIS A 217 -1.29 41.91 -17.62
N SER A 218 -1.31 41.47 -18.88
CA SER A 218 -2.44 40.78 -19.51
C SER A 218 -1.99 39.98 -20.74
N ASP A 219 -2.94 39.29 -21.37
CA ASP A 219 -2.78 38.62 -22.67
C ASP A 219 -2.52 39.57 -23.85
N GLN A 220 -2.57 40.89 -23.61
CA GLN A 220 -2.32 41.93 -24.62
C GLN A 220 -1.20 42.89 -24.23
N TYR A 221 -0.72 42.85 -22.99
CA TYR A 221 0.30 43.77 -22.50
C TYR A 221 1.36 43.08 -21.62
N MET A 222 2.61 43.19 -22.04
CA MET A 222 3.77 42.66 -21.32
C MET A 222 5.00 43.55 -21.53
N VAL A 223 5.87 43.64 -20.53
CA VAL A 223 7.15 44.33 -20.61
C VAL A 223 8.29 43.35 -20.35
N LEU A 224 9.24 43.23 -21.28
CA LEU A 224 10.46 42.45 -21.08
C LEU A 224 11.62 43.36 -20.69
N HIS A 225 12.34 42.99 -19.62
CA HIS A 225 13.51 43.71 -19.14
C HIS A 225 14.78 43.05 -19.65
N THR A 226 15.68 43.84 -20.23
CA THR A 226 16.93 43.33 -20.81
C THR A 226 18.14 43.68 -19.95
N ALA A 227 19.21 42.87 -20.04
CA ALA A 227 20.47 43.12 -19.32
C ALA A 227 21.15 44.46 -19.68
N ARG A 228 20.79 45.07 -20.83
CA ARG A 228 21.30 46.37 -21.27
C ARG A 228 20.57 47.56 -20.63
N GLY A 229 19.48 47.29 -19.90
CA GLY A 229 18.58 48.31 -19.36
C GLY A 229 17.49 48.75 -20.34
N ASP A 230 17.45 48.18 -21.56
CA ASP A 230 16.37 48.43 -22.51
C ASP A 230 15.10 47.69 -22.04
N SER A 231 13.92 48.28 -22.24
CA SER A 231 12.62 47.65 -21.97
C SER A 231 11.88 47.41 -23.29
N ILE A 232 11.31 46.22 -23.46
CA ILE A 232 10.59 45.85 -24.69
C ILE A 232 9.12 45.69 -24.31
N GLU A 233 8.33 46.68 -24.66
CA GLU A 233 6.89 46.72 -24.41
C GLU A 233 6.15 46.08 -25.57
N ILE A 234 5.26 45.14 -25.25
CA ILE A 234 4.41 44.45 -26.21
C ILE A 234 2.98 44.80 -25.82
N GLU A 235 2.33 45.68 -26.58
CA GLU A 235 0.97 46.15 -26.33
C GLU A 235 0.13 45.98 -27.59
N ASN A 236 -0.99 45.26 -27.52
CA ASN A 236 -1.92 45.09 -28.65
C ASN A 236 -1.22 44.64 -29.96
N GLN A 237 -0.30 43.67 -29.84
CA GLN A 237 0.55 43.15 -30.93
C GLN A 237 1.56 44.15 -31.52
N GLN A 238 1.68 45.35 -30.96
CA GLN A 238 2.73 46.31 -31.29
C GLN A 238 3.90 46.12 -30.34
N VAL A 239 5.12 46.19 -30.88
CA VAL A 239 6.35 46.00 -30.10
C VAL A 239 7.14 47.31 -30.14
N LYS A 240 7.41 47.84 -28.96
CA LYS A 240 8.12 49.09 -28.75
C LYS A 240 9.35 48.83 -27.90
N ILE A 241 10.51 49.33 -28.33
CA ILE A 241 11.75 49.21 -27.56
C ILE A 241 12.06 50.57 -26.94
N LEU A 242 12.03 50.63 -25.62
CA LEU A 242 12.49 51.77 -24.82
C LEU A 242 13.98 51.59 -24.54
N LEU A 243 14.83 52.40 -25.17
CA LEU A 243 16.27 52.31 -24.99
C LEU A 243 16.70 52.89 -23.65
N ALA A 244 17.65 52.25 -22.98
CA ALA A 244 18.18 52.72 -21.71
C ALA A 244 18.75 54.14 -21.81
N GLY A 245 18.27 55.04 -20.95
CA GLY A 245 18.82 56.38 -20.75
C GLY A 245 18.46 57.40 -21.83
N ASP A 246 17.23 57.94 -21.80
CA ASP A 246 16.73 59.06 -22.63
C ASP A 246 17.06 59.01 -24.15
N GLN A 247 17.51 57.87 -24.69
CA GLN A 247 17.93 57.73 -26.09
C GLN A 247 16.75 57.62 -27.06
N GLY A 248 15.53 57.76 -26.55
CA GLY A 248 14.30 57.70 -27.32
C GLY A 248 13.69 56.31 -27.39
N GLU A 249 12.63 56.23 -28.18
CA GLU A 249 11.83 55.03 -28.39
C GLU A 249 12.06 54.56 -29.83
N GLU A 250 12.30 53.26 -30.01
CA GLU A 250 12.46 52.64 -31.33
C GLU A 250 11.25 51.71 -31.56
N GLU A 251 10.41 52.07 -32.52
CA GLU A 251 9.28 51.22 -32.94
C GLU A 251 9.81 50.09 -33.82
N VAL A 252 9.56 48.85 -33.44
CA VAL A 252 9.93 47.71 -34.28
C VAL A 252 8.97 47.69 -35.46
N LEU A 253 9.50 47.78 -36.68
CA LEU A 253 8.70 47.70 -37.90
C LEU A 253 7.89 46.40 -37.88
N ALA A 254 6.60 46.50 -37.55
CA ALA A 254 5.68 45.38 -37.72
C ALA A 254 5.80 44.91 -39.17
N PRO A 255 5.91 43.59 -39.44
CA PRO A 255 6.01 43.09 -40.80
C PRO A 255 4.79 43.59 -41.56
N GLY A 256 4.98 44.62 -42.38
CA GLY A 256 3.89 45.32 -43.02
C GLY A 256 3.06 44.31 -43.80
N LEU A 257 1.76 44.27 -43.55
CA LEU A 257 0.76 43.53 -44.31
C LEU A 257 0.77 44.01 -45.78
N ARG A 258 1.82 43.72 -46.53
CA ARG A 258 1.91 43.95 -47.97
C ARG A 258 1.07 42.88 -48.65
N ARG A 259 -0.06 43.31 -49.20
CA ARG A 259 -0.90 42.51 -50.09
C ARG A 259 -0.05 41.81 -51.16
N ARG A 260 -0.04 40.48 -51.09
CA ARG A 260 0.28 39.49 -52.14
C ARG A 260 1.35 39.93 -53.16
N SER A 261 2.60 39.58 -52.87
CA SER A 261 3.54 39.17 -53.90
C SER A 261 3.97 37.74 -53.61
N LEU A 262 3.49 36.80 -54.43
CA LEU A 262 3.92 35.40 -54.42
C LEU A 262 5.43 35.38 -54.74
N LEU A 263 6.23 34.73 -53.88
CA LEU A 263 7.69 34.56 -53.96
C LEU A 263 8.54 35.62 -53.23
N SER A 264 8.41 35.67 -51.91
CA SER A 264 9.49 36.11 -51.02
C SER A 264 9.27 35.47 -49.65
N THR A 265 10.16 34.55 -49.26
CA THR A 265 10.29 34.06 -47.88
C THR A 265 10.75 35.24 -47.02
N THR A 266 9.79 35.93 -46.43
CA THR A 266 10.04 37.06 -45.54
C THR A 266 10.27 36.49 -44.14
N ASP A 267 11.51 36.58 -43.68
CA ASP A 267 11.97 36.15 -42.35
C ASP A 267 11.47 37.18 -41.31
N SER A 268 10.30 36.89 -40.73
CA SER A 268 9.75 37.61 -39.57
C SER A 268 10.65 37.32 -38.36
N GLY A 269 10.97 38.34 -37.56
CA GLY A 269 11.80 38.16 -36.36
C GLY A 269 11.22 37.09 -35.44
N HIS A 270 11.82 35.90 -35.46
CA HIS A 270 11.43 34.78 -34.61
C HIS A 270 12.20 34.87 -33.30
N VAL A 271 11.46 34.76 -32.18
CA VAL A 271 12.06 34.55 -30.87
C VAL A 271 12.30 33.06 -30.72
N THR A 272 13.56 32.64 -30.71
CA THR A 272 13.93 31.28 -30.35
C THR A 272 14.01 31.20 -28.84
N ILE A 273 13.07 30.51 -28.21
CA ILE A 273 13.12 30.24 -26.77
C ILE A 273 14.03 29.01 -26.60
N GLU A 274 15.29 29.24 -26.24
CA GLU A 274 16.17 28.16 -25.79
C GLU A 274 15.69 27.70 -24.42
N SER A 275 14.98 26.56 -24.38
CA SER A 275 14.69 25.84 -23.15
C SER A 275 16.02 25.33 -22.58
N GLY A 276 16.57 26.05 -21.60
CA GLY A 276 17.66 25.51 -20.80
C GLY A 276 17.15 24.23 -20.14
N GLN A 277 17.86 23.10 -20.34
CA GLN A 277 17.53 21.83 -19.70
C GLN A 277 17.43 21.98 -18.19
N VAL A 278 16.20 22.16 -17.72
CA VAL A 278 15.73 21.65 -16.45
C VAL A 278 14.70 20.61 -16.87
N SER A 279 14.81 19.38 -16.35
CA SER A 279 13.74 18.40 -16.50
C SER A 279 12.46 19.00 -15.90
N ALA A 280 11.62 19.55 -16.76
CA ALA A 280 10.26 19.98 -16.48
C ALA A 280 9.47 19.63 -17.74
N GLY A 281 8.48 18.74 -17.55
CA GLY A 281 7.67 18.18 -18.61
C GLY A 281 6.91 19.25 -19.40
N SER A 282 6.68 18.93 -20.66
CA SER A 282 5.93 19.70 -21.66
C SER A 282 4.67 20.37 -21.09
N GLY A 283 4.60 21.70 -21.23
CA GLY A 283 3.41 22.50 -20.98
C GLY A 283 2.37 22.28 -22.07
N LEU A 284 1.51 21.29 -21.88
CA LEU A 284 0.17 21.29 -22.48
C LEU A 284 -0.59 22.47 -21.89
N THR A 285 -1.31 23.23 -22.71
CA THR A 285 -2.40 24.10 -22.24
C THR A 285 -3.33 23.25 -21.36
N THR A 286 -3.19 23.38 -20.05
CA THR A 286 -3.93 22.56 -19.10
C THR A 286 -5.36 23.06 -19.14
N ALA A 287 -6.26 22.19 -19.60
CA ALA A 287 -7.68 22.45 -19.52
C ALA A 287 -8.06 22.81 -18.07
N PRO A 288 -9.08 23.65 -17.86
CA PRO A 288 -9.51 24.01 -16.51
C PRO A 288 -9.74 22.74 -15.70
N THR A 289 -9.07 22.64 -14.56
CA THR A 289 -9.25 21.51 -13.64
C THR A 289 -10.67 21.55 -13.07
N VAL A 290 -11.43 20.49 -13.31
CA VAL A 290 -12.82 20.35 -12.86
C VAL A 290 -12.89 19.25 -11.79
N PHE A 291 -13.77 19.46 -10.81
CA PHE A 291 -14.10 18.44 -9.81
C PHE A 291 -15.25 17.56 -10.31
N TYR A 292 -15.10 16.25 -10.20
CA TYR A 292 -16.14 15.26 -10.47
C TYR A 292 -16.58 14.63 -9.16
N ASP A 293 -17.83 14.88 -8.77
CA ASP A 293 -18.39 14.41 -7.50
C ASP A 293 -19.01 13.01 -7.65
N HIS A 294 -18.65 12.12 -6.74
CA HIS A 294 -19.21 10.79 -6.59
C HIS A 294 -19.86 10.66 -5.20
N ASP A 295 -21.18 10.55 -5.21
CA ASP A 295 -21.99 10.34 -4.01
C ASP A 295 -21.81 8.93 -3.44
N ASN A 296 -21.78 8.82 -2.12
CA ASN A 296 -21.60 7.57 -1.39
C ASN A 296 -20.34 6.82 -1.83
N ALA A 297 -19.19 7.50 -1.88
CA ALA A 297 -17.91 6.97 -2.34
C ALA A 297 -16.73 7.41 -1.46
N VAL A 298 -15.69 6.55 -1.41
CA VAL A 298 -14.38 6.73 -0.79
C VAL A 298 -13.33 6.79 -1.89
N CYS A 299 -12.43 7.75 -1.86
CA CYS A 299 -11.35 7.81 -2.85
C CYS A 299 -10.28 6.76 -2.52
N LYS A 300 -9.96 5.85 -3.45
CA LYS A 300 -8.98 4.76 -3.23
C LYS A 300 -7.82 4.82 -4.21
N GLN A 301 -6.60 4.77 -3.70
CA GLN A 301 -5.40 4.62 -4.51
C GLN A 301 -5.29 3.17 -5.01
N GLU A 302 -5.03 2.98 -6.30
CA GLU A 302 -4.69 1.65 -6.83
C GLU A 302 -3.26 1.33 -6.38
N ILE A 303 -3.11 0.30 -5.54
CA ILE A 303 -1.79 -0.23 -5.18
C ILE A 303 -1.59 -1.51 -5.98
N ASP A 304 -0.50 -1.55 -6.73
CA ASP A 304 0.07 -2.78 -7.26
C ASP A 304 0.29 -3.79 -6.12
N SER A 305 -0.64 -4.74 -5.95
CA SER A 305 -0.39 -6.08 -5.39
C SER A 305 0.38 -6.17 -4.05
N ASN A 306 0.17 -5.26 -3.09
CA ASN A 306 0.63 -5.51 -1.72
C ASN A 306 -0.54 -6.07 -0.87
N PRO A 307 -0.54 -7.37 -0.53
CA PRO A 307 -1.60 -8.01 0.26
C PRO A 307 -1.66 -7.60 1.74
N GLU A 308 -0.85 -6.63 2.18
CA GLU A 308 -0.72 -6.21 3.59
C GLU A 308 -1.63 -5.02 4.01
N GLY A 309 -2.73 -4.79 3.31
CA GLY A 309 -3.96 -4.22 3.90
C GLY A 309 -3.89 -2.83 4.54
N ASN A 310 -3.02 -1.93 4.07
CA ASN A 310 -3.14 -0.49 4.37
C ASN A 310 -3.56 0.26 3.10
N ASP A 311 -4.84 0.15 2.79
CA ASP A 311 -5.52 0.67 1.58
C ASP A 311 -5.82 2.18 1.61
N ASP A 312 -5.30 2.88 2.61
CA ASP A 312 -5.52 4.30 2.77
C ASP A 312 -4.63 5.04 1.76
N ALA A 313 -5.24 5.73 0.79
CA ALA A 313 -4.51 6.67 -0.06
C ALA A 313 -3.71 7.59 0.87
N THR A 314 -2.46 7.93 0.55
CA THR A 314 -1.65 8.75 1.43
C THR A 314 -2.28 10.15 1.57
N TRP A 315 -3.12 10.36 2.58
CA TRP A 315 -3.73 11.65 2.90
C TRP A 315 -2.68 12.52 3.58
N VAL A 316 -2.48 13.75 3.11
CA VAL A 316 -1.51 14.65 3.74
C VAL A 316 -2.10 15.32 4.97
N ARG A 317 -3.38 15.71 4.95
CA ARG A 317 -4.06 16.38 6.06
C ARG A 317 -5.57 16.19 6.00
N SER A 318 -6.16 16.14 7.20
CA SER A 318 -7.61 16.17 7.40
C SER A 318 -8.01 17.53 8.00
N TRP A 319 -9.10 18.11 7.51
CA TRP A 319 -9.73 19.31 8.07
C TRP A 319 -11.16 19.02 8.49
N ARG A 320 -11.73 19.87 9.35
CA ARG A 320 -13.17 19.99 9.50
C ARG A 320 -13.67 21.18 8.67
N VAL A 321 -14.62 20.94 7.78
CA VAL A 321 -15.20 21.95 6.87
C VAL A 321 -16.71 21.75 6.80
N ALA A 322 -17.46 22.84 6.62
CA ALA A 322 -18.92 22.80 6.72
C ALA A 322 -19.61 22.01 5.60
N ASP A 323 -18.97 21.90 4.43
CA ASP A 323 -19.52 21.29 3.23
C ASP A 323 -18.41 20.84 2.26
N LEU A 324 -18.82 20.13 1.21
CA LEU A 324 -17.94 19.61 0.16
C LEU A 324 -17.23 20.74 -0.61
N ASP A 325 -17.85 21.88 -0.83
CA ASP A 325 -17.24 22.99 -1.58
C ASP A 325 -16.12 23.68 -0.79
N ALA A 326 -16.29 23.80 0.52
CA ALA A 326 -15.24 24.21 1.43
C ALA A 326 -14.08 23.18 1.42
N CYS A 327 -14.39 21.89 1.31
CA CYS A 327 -13.37 20.83 1.17
C CYS A 327 -12.58 20.96 -0.14
N LYS A 328 -13.27 21.10 -1.29
CA LYS A 328 -12.67 21.36 -2.60
C LYS A 328 -11.80 22.62 -2.59
N SER A 329 -12.22 23.66 -1.88
CA SER A 329 -11.46 24.89 -1.72
C SER A 329 -10.15 24.67 -0.96
N LYS A 330 -10.12 23.77 0.04
CA LYS A 330 -8.88 23.37 0.72
C LYS A 330 -7.91 22.65 -0.21
N CYS A 331 -8.43 21.76 -1.04
CA CYS A 331 -7.64 21.09 -2.08
C CYS A 331 -7.00 22.06 -3.07
N ARG A 332 -7.76 23.03 -3.59
CA ARG A 332 -7.21 24.08 -4.48
C ARG A 332 -6.20 25.00 -3.81
N ALA A 333 -6.35 25.26 -2.51
CA ALA A 333 -5.46 26.11 -1.74
C ALA A 333 -4.20 25.37 -1.22
N HIS A 334 -4.12 24.04 -1.42
CA HIS A 334 -3.03 23.25 -0.89
C HIS A 334 -1.74 23.46 -1.72
N THR A 335 -0.59 23.49 -1.05
CA THR A 335 0.71 23.76 -1.72
C THR A 335 1.29 22.55 -2.44
N THR A 336 0.85 21.33 -2.08
CA THR A 336 1.16 20.11 -2.84
C THR A 336 0.05 19.86 -3.87
N PRO A 337 0.36 19.24 -5.02
CA PRO A 337 -0.66 18.88 -6.00
C PRO A 337 -1.77 18.09 -5.32
N CYS A 338 -2.99 18.58 -5.48
CA CYS A 338 -4.18 17.91 -5.02
C CYS A 338 -4.82 17.17 -6.21
N TYR A 339 -5.19 15.92 -6.01
CA TYR A 339 -5.85 15.10 -7.02
C TYR A 339 -7.33 14.86 -6.70
N GLY A 340 -7.80 15.26 -5.51
CA GLY A 340 -9.19 15.13 -5.11
C GLY A 340 -9.41 15.31 -3.62
N VAL A 341 -10.65 15.15 -3.19
CA VAL A 341 -11.05 15.23 -1.79
C VAL A 341 -12.04 14.13 -1.43
N GLU A 342 -11.97 13.65 -0.19
CA GLU A 342 -13.01 12.85 0.43
C GLU A 342 -13.67 13.65 1.55
N TYR A 343 -14.98 13.78 1.49
CA TYR A 343 -15.78 14.53 2.46
C TYR A 343 -16.80 13.61 3.15
N GLN A 344 -16.85 13.68 4.48
CA GLN A 344 -17.77 12.92 5.32
C GLN A 344 -18.77 13.89 5.95
N ALA A 345 -20.01 13.85 5.48
CA ALA A 345 -21.02 14.86 5.84
C ALA A 345 -21.45 14.78 7.31
N ASP A 346 -21.36 13.60 7.92
CA ASP A 346 -21.69 13.32 9.33
C ASP A 346 -20.67 13.92 10.31
N THR A 347 -19.40 13.84 9.98
CA THR A 347 -18.28 14.28 10.83
C THR A 347 -17.70 15.62 10.42
N LEU A 348 -18.20 16.20 9.32
CA LEU A 348 -17.65 17.39 8.66
C LEU A 348 -16.17 17.21 8.27
N ARG A 349 -15.68 15.98 8.19
CA ARG A 349 -14.28 15.66 7.91
C ARG A 349 -14.01 15.79 6.41
N CYS A 350 -12.90 16.42 6.07
CA CYS A 350 -12.41 16.63 4.73
C CYS A 350 -10.96 16.14 4.64
N ASP A 351 -10.74 15.10 3.86
CA ASP A 351 -9.42 14.55 3.57
C ASP A 351 -9.00 14.97 2.16
N VAL A 352 -7.84 15.62 2.03
CA VAL A 352 -7.31 16.05 0.72
C VAL A 352 -6.31 15.00 0.20
N MET A 353 -6.54 14.55 -1.03
CA MET A 353 -5.73 13.54 -1.71
C MET A 353 -4.56 14.21 -2.42
N THR A 354 -3.33 13.82 -2.06
CA THR A 354 -2.10 14.36 -2.69
C THR A 354 -1.34 13.34 -3.51
N SER A 355 -1.85 12.11 -3.59
CA SER A 355 -1.44 11.10 -4.57
C SER A 355 -2.55 10.95 -5.61
N ARG A 356 -2.17 10.61 -6.85
CA ARG A 356 -3.16 10.20 -7.86
C ARG A 356 -3.87 8.95 -7.39
N PHE A 357 -5.16 8.89 -7.66
CA PHE A 357 -5.98 7.73 -7.39
C PHE A 357 -6.88 7.53 -8.60
N ASP A 358 -6.91 6.29 -9.09
CA ASP A 358 -7.61 5.95 -10.32
C ASP A 358 -8.95 5.25 -10.01
N ASN A 359 -9.32 5.13 -8.73
CA ASN A 359 -10.49 4.36 -8.30
C ASN A 359 -11.21 4.96 -7.08
N TYR A 360 -12.46 4.55 -6.86
CA TYR A 360 -13.22 4.83 -5.65
C TYR A 360 -14.07 3.63 -5.24
N LYS A 361 -14.33 3.47 -3.93
CA LYS A 361 -15.18 2.40 -3.36
C LYS A 361 -16.49 3.00 -2.87
N ARG A 362 -17.64 2.39 -3.18
CA ARG A 362 -18.92 2.85 -2.62
C ARG A 362 -18.90 2.72 -1.09
N LYS A 363 -19.27 3.79 -0.39
CA LYS A 363 -19.47 3.85 1.06
C LYS A 363 -20.50 4.92 1.39
N THR A 364 -21.60 4.50 1.97
CA THR A 364 -22.70 5.38 2.35
C THR A 364 -22.22 6.49 3.30
N GLY A 365 -22.65 7.73 3.06
CA GLY A 365 -22.33 8.88 3.91
C GLY A 365 -20.98 9.56 3.61
N ARG A 366 -20.24 9.09 2.58
CA ARG A 366 -19.00 9.73 2.11
C ARG A 366 -19.16 10.25 0.68
N LEU A 367 -18.43 11.31 0.36
CA LEU A 367 -18.42 11.98 -0.94
C LEU A 367 -16.98 12.01 -1.44
N CYS A 368 -16.68 11.36 -2.56
CA CYS A 368 -15.37 11.45 -3.20
C CYS A 368 -15.46 12.41 -4.38
N SER A 369 -14.58 13.41 -4.44
CA SER A 369 -14.55 14.39 -5.51
C SER A 369 -13.16 14.46 -6.14
N ILE A 370 -13.06 14.15 -7.42
CA ILE A 370 -11.79 13.95 -8.13
C ILE A 370 -11.45 15.22 -8.91
N LEU A 371 -10.23 15.72 -8.76
CA LEU A 371 -9.73 16.87 -9.52
C LEU A 371 -8.93 16.38 -10.72
N THR A 372 -9.47 16.55 -11.92
CA THR A 372 -8.80 16.18 -13.17
C THR A 372 -8.79 17.34 -14.17
N ASP A 373 -7.73 17.42 -14.95
CA ASP A 373 -7.56 18.28 -16.12
C ASP A 373 -8.05 17.60 -17.42
N ASP A 374 -8.29 16.28 -17.39
CA ASP A 374 -8.81 15.53 -18.52
C ASP A 374 -10.33 15.29 -18.37
N PRO A 375 -11.19 15.91 -19.20
CA PRO A 375 -12.63 15.72 -19.13
C PRO A 375 -13.06 14.28 -19.41
N ASP A 376 -12.26 13.48 -20.12
CA ASP A 376 -12.53 12.07 -20.37
C ASP A 376 -12.20 11.21 -19.14
N GLN A 377 -11.27 11.65 -18.26
CA GLN A 377 -11.02 11.01 -16.96
C GLN A 377 -12.13 11.26 -15.94
N GLY A 378 -13.03 12.22 -16.18
CA GLY A 378 -14.27 12.36 -15.40
C GLY A 378 -15.18 11.12 -15.47
N THR A 379 -14.91 10.20 -16.41
CA THR A 379 -15.57 8.89 -16.53
C THR A 379 -14.71 7.76 -15.95
N LEU A 380 -13.99 8.01 -14.86
CA LEU A 380 -13.33 6.97 -14.07
C LEU A 380 -14.28 5.79 -13.83
N ARG A 381 -13.79 4.59 -14.12
CA ARG A 381 -14.57 3.35 -14.13
C ARG A 381 -15.18 3.12 -12.75
N LEU A 382 -16.51 3.21 -12.66
CA LEU A 382 -17.24 2.54 -11.59
C LEU A 382 -16.87 1.05 -11.64
N TYR A 383 -16.17 0.53 -10.63
CA TYR A 383 -16.23 -0.90 -10.27
C TYR A 383 -17.61 -1.25 -9.67
N GLY A 384 -18.66 -0.77 -10.32
CA GLY A 384 -20.02 -0.71 -9.80
C GLY A 384 -21.06 -0.49 -10.89
N GLU A 385 -20.80 -1.02 -12.09
CA GLU A 385 -21.92 -1.49 -12.90
C GLU A 385 -22.72 -2.53 -12.13
N GLU A 386 -24.02 -2.58 -12.42
CA GLU A 386 -25.00 -3.43 -11.76
C GLU A 386 -24.47 -4.86 -11.69
N ARG A 387 -24.06 -5.27 -10.48
CA ARG A 387 -23.59 -6.63 -10.26
C ARG A 387 -24.81 -7.53 -10.31
N VAL A 388 -24.79 -8.50 -11.22
CA VAL A 388 -25.90 -9.43 -11.40
C VAL A 388 -25.57 -10.69 -10.62
N TRP A 389 -26.43 -11.03 -9.66
CA TRP A 389 -26.37 -12.31 -8.96
C TRP A 389 -26.65 -13.44 -9.95
N THR A 390 -25.69 -14.35 -10.12
CA THR A 390 -25.91 -15.60 -10.86
C THR A 390 -26.15 -16.73 -9.87
N GLU A 391 -27.36 -17.29 -9.87
CA GLU A 391 -27.75 -18.32 -8.91
C GLU A 391 -27.49 -19.74 -9.43
N TYR A 392 -26.82 -20.55 -8.61
CA TYR A 392 -26.57 -21.97 -8.85
C TYR A 392 -27.24 -22.81 -7.75
N PRO A 393 -28.54 -23.13 -7.89
CA PRO A 393 -29.25 -23.92 -6.88
C PRO A 393 -28.70 -25.34 -6.76
N ASN A 394 -28.66 -25.86 -5.53
CA ASN A 394 -28.11 -27.18 -5.18
C ASN A 394 -26.64 -27.37 -5.56
N LYS A 395 -25.85 -26.30 -5.45
CA LYS A 395 -24.40 -26.29 -5.71
C LYS A 395 -23.63 -25.73 -4.51
N VAL A 396 -22.41 -26.24 -4.31
CA VAL A 396 -21.38 -25.71 -3.42
C VAL A 396 -20.43 -24.85 -4.24
N CYS A 397 -20.00 -23.71 -3.70
CA CYS A 397 -18.96 -22.90 -4.32
C CYS A 397 -17.59 -23.56 -4.02
N LYS A 398 -16.83 -24.01 -5.03
CA LYS A 398 -15.45 -24.50 -4.84
C LYS A 398 -14.41 -23.66 -5.59
N MET A 399 -13.38 -23.22 -4.86
CA MET A 399 -12.27 -22.46 -5.44
C MET A 399 -11.51 -23.32 -6.47
N ALA A 400 -10.89 -22.67 -7.45
CA ALA A 400 -10.01 -23.36 -8.39
C ALA A 400 -8.88 -24.06 -7.62
N ALA A 401 -8.78 -25.38 -7.72
CA ALA A 401 -7.92 -26.19 -6.86
C ALA A 401 -6.43 -25.77 -6.91
N GLY A 402 -5.96 -25.07 -5.87
CA GLY A 402 -4.55 -24.90 -5.56
C GLY A 402 -3.95 -26.13 -4.89
N THR A 403 -3.92 -27.30 -5.55
CA THR A 403 -3.16 -28.52 -5.17
C THR A 403 -3.28 -29.11 -3.74
N GLY A 404 -4.04 -28.51 -2.82
CA GLY A 404 -4.22 -29.00 -1.46
C GLY A 404 -5.51 -29.79 -1.28
N THR A 405 -5.56 -30.49 -0.15
CA THR A 405 -6.52 -31.54 0.21
C THR A 405 -7.98 -31.10 0.21
N GLU A 406 -8.92 -32.05 0.22
CA GLU A 406 -10.38 -31.84 0.09
C GLU A 406 -11.06 -30.89 1.11
N ASN A 407 -10.30 -30.25 1.99
CA ASN A 407 -10.73 -29.32 3.04
C ASN A 407 -10.03 -27.94 2.96
N ASP A 408 -9.56 -27.52 1.79
CA ASP A 408 -9.03 -26.16 1.63
C ASP A 408 -10.20 -25.17 1.67
N ASP A 409 -10.53 -24.82 2.90
CA ASP A 409 -11.39 -23.73 3.32
C ASP A 409 -10.80 -22.44 2.74
N GLY A 410 -11.37 -21.94 1.65
CA GLY A 410 -11.12 -20.57 1.23
C GLY A 410 -11.35 -19.60 2.38
N VAL A 411 -10.81 -18.39 2.29
CA VAL A 411 -11.09 -17.34 3.27
C VAL A 411 -12.59 -17.02 3.16
N TYR A 412 -13.41 -17.63 4.02
CA TYR A 412 -14.84 -17.37 4.11
C TYR A 412 -15.19 -16.79 5.47
N TYR A 413 -16.10 -15.82 5.46
CA TYR A 413 -16.73 -15.33 6.68
C TYR A 413 -18.06 -16.08 6.86
N ARG A 414 -18.13 -16.91 7.91
CA ARG A 414 -19.34 -17.66 8.25
C ARG A 414 -20.23 -16.86 9.19
N ASN A 415 -21.47 -16.61 8.77
CA ASN A 415 -22.50 -16.01 9.61
C ASN A 415 -23.64 -17.01 9.85
N THR A 416 -23.77 -17.49 11.09
CA THR A 416 -24.81 -18.44 11.54
C THR A 416 -26.10 -17.75 11.99
N SER A 417 -26.14 -16.42 12.00
CA SER A 417 -27.33 -15.64 12.43
C SER A 417 -28.23 -15.26 11.26
N ILE A 418 -27.97 -15.78 10.05
CA ILE A 418 -28.71 -15.42 8.84
C ILE A 418 -29.85 -16.40 8.60
N SER A 419 -31.07 -15.87 8.49
CA SER A 419 -32.30 -16.66 8.33
C SER A 419 -32.81 -16.80 6.89
N SER A 420 -32.21 -16.09 5.93
CA SER A 420 -32.64 -16.15 4.52
C SER A 420 -31.52 -15.85 3.54
N LEU A 421 -31.72 -16.26 2.29
CA LEU A 421 -30.82 -16.00 1.19
C LEU A 421 -30.65 -14.50 0.92
N GLU A 422 -31.73 -13.71 1.04
CA GLU A 422 -31.72 -12.28 0.82
C GLU A 422 -30.87 -11.53 1.86
N VAL A 423 -30.91 -11.97 3.12
CA VAL A 423 -30.05 -11.42 4.17
C VAL A 423 -28.57 -11.82 3.93
N CYS A 424 -28.31 -13.00 3.36
CA CYS A 424 -26.97 -13.41 2.97
C CYS A 424 -26.43 -12.55 1.81
N LYS A 425 -27.29 -12.22 0.82
CA LYS A 425 -26.94 -11.27 -0.26
C LYS A 425 -26.60 -9.89 0.29
N SER A 426 -27.40 -9.36 1.22
CA SER A 426 -27.14 -8.03 1.79
C SER A 426 -25.83 -7.98 2.58
N VAL A 427 -25.49 -9.04 3.32
CA VAL A 427 -24.19 -9.11 4.02
C VAL A 427 -23.02 -9.05 3.03
N CYS A 428 -23.12 -9.73 1.89
CA CYS A 428 -22.11 -9.65 0.82
C CYS A 428 -22.02 -8.24 0.20
N GLU A 429 -23.16 -7.60 -0.03
CA GLU A 429 -23.22 -6.22 -0.54
C GLU A 429 -22.63 -5.21 0.47
N ASP A 430 -22.83 -5.42 1.77
CA ASP A 430 -22.25 -4.62 2.84
C ASP A 430 -20.72 -4.80 2.97
N ILE A 431 -20.20 -6.00 2.70
CA ILE A 431 -18.75 -6.27 2.60
C ILE A 431 -18.14 -5.51 1.40
N GLY A 432 -18.88 -5.39 0.30
CA GLY A 432 -18.57 -4.53 -0.84
C GLY A 432 -17.71 -5.20 -1.92
N ILE A 433 -16.59 -4.57 -2.31
CA ILE A 433 -15.71 -5.08 -3.39
C ILE A 433 -15.04 -6.42 -3.05
N ASP A 434 -14.95 -6.73 -1.76
CA ASP A 434 -14.26 -7.90 -1.25
C ASP A 434 -15.18 -9.12 -1.17
N CYS A 435 -16.40 -9.03 -1.71
CA CYS A 435 -17.34 -10.15 -1.80
C CYS A 435 -17.63 -10.52 -3.25
N TYR A 436 -17.15 -11.70 -3.66
CA TYR A 436 -17.30 -12.27 -5.00
C TYR A 436 -18.49 -13.23 -5.10
N GLY A 437 -19.03 -13.66 -3.97
CA GLY A 437 -20.17 -14.57 -3.92
C GLY A 437 -20.54 -15.00 -2.51
N ILE A 438 -21.63 -15.77 -2.42
CA ILE A 438 -22.14 -16.36 -1.19
C ILE A 438 -22.50 -17.83 -1.39
N GLU A 439 -22.39 -18.59 -0.31
CA GLU A 439 -22.96 -19.92 -0.18
C GLU A 439 -23.94 -19.92 0.98
N PHE A 440 -25.23 -20.01 0.64
CA PHE A 440 -26.29 -20.09 1.63
C PHE A 440 -26.69 -21.54 1.88
N TYR A 441 -26.71 -21.93 3.16
CA TYR A 441 -27.18 -23.22 3.62
C TYR A 441 -28.52 -23.06 4.34
N ALA A 442 -29.56 -23.70 3.79
CA ALA A 442 -30.93 -23.59 4.31
C ALA A 442 -31.17 -24.37 5.62
N GLY A 443 -30.14 -25.06 6.13
CA GLY A 443 -30.23 -26.02 7.24
C GLY A 443 -30.56 -27.42 6.74
N ASP A 444 -30.18 -28.44 7.53
CA ASP A 444 -30.65 -29.81 7.33
C ASP A 444 -31.33 -30.29 8.62
N PRO A 445 -32.66 -30.57 8.58
CA PRO A 445 -33.39 -31.01 9.76
C PRO A 445 -32.93 -32.37 10.27
N GLU A 446 -32.25 -33.20 9.46
CA GLU A 446 -31.74 -34.51 9.87
C GLU A 446 -30.39 -34.41 10.61
N THR A 447 -29.51 -33.49 10.21
CA THR A 447 -28.20 -33.30 10.88
C THR A 447 -28.27 -32.34 12.06
N GLY A 448 -29.30 -31.48 12.12
CA GLY A 448 -29.41 -30.43 13.12
C GLY A 448 -28.53 -29.21 12.81
N ASP A 449 -27.89 -29.18 11.64
CA ASP A 449 -27.11 -28.03 11.21
C ASP A 449 -28.05 -26.86 10.90
N GLY A 450 -27.88 -25.78 11.65
CA GLY A 450 -28.63 -24.54 11.47
C GLY A 450 -28.33 -23.84 10.15
N GLN A 451 -29.18 -22.88 9.79
CA GLN A 451 -28.95 -22.00 8.66
C GLN A 451 -27.65 -21.21 8.85
N HIS A 452 -26.88 -21.07 7.78
CA HIS A 452 -25.70 -20.21 7.76
C HIS A 452 -25.41 -19.70 6.35
N CYS A 453 -24.64 -18.62 6.31
CA CYS A 453 -24.16 -17.97 5.11
C CYS A 453 -22.64 -17.90 5.17
N ASP A 454 -21.98 -18.42 4.16
CA ASP A 454 -20.54 -18.26 3.96
C ASP A 454 -20.34 -17.25 2.82
N THR A 455 -19.69 -16.11 3.07
CA THR A 455 -19.32 -15.12 2.04
C THR A 455 -17.88 -15.31 1.61
N PHE A 456 -17.55 -15.07 0.34
CA PHE A 456 -16.22 -15.34 -0.20
C PHE A 456 -15.56 -14.11 -0.85
N SER A 457 -14.24 -14.00 -0.68
CA SER A 457 -13.42 -12.90 -1.20
C SER A 457 -12.63 -13.22 -2.47
N GLU A 458 -12.86 -14.38 -3.09
CA GLU A 458 -12.16 -14.81 -4.29
C GLU A 458 -13.13 -15.38 -5.34
N GLU A 459 -12.73 -15.36 -6.61
CA GLU A 459 -13.55 -15.81 -7.73
C GLU A 459 -13.62 -17.35 -7.81
N TYR A 460 -14.82 -17.88 -8.08
CA TYR A 460 -15.09 -19.32 -8.13
C TYR A 460 -15.17 -19.84 -9.56
N THR A 461 -14.53 -20.99 -9.83
CA THR A 461 -14.55 -21.62 -11.15
C THR A 461 -15.25 -22.99 -11.18
N GLN A 462 -15.60 -23.57 -10.02
CA GLN A 462 -16.20 -24.92 -9.96
C GLN A 462 -17.45 -25.00 -9.06
N TYR A 463 -18.47 -25.69 -9.58
CA TYR A 463 -19.77 -25.89 -8.91
C TYR A 463 -20.07 -27.39 -8.74
N LYS A 464 -20.01 -27.91 -7.51
CA LYS A 464 -20.32 -29.32 -7.23
C LYS A 464 -21.74 -29.47 -6.70
N GLY A 465 -22.48 -30.47 -7.18
CA GLY A 465 -23.84 -30.77 -6.71
C GLY A 465 -23.86 -31.17 -5.24
N LYS A 466 -24.60 -30.45 -4.41
CA LYS A 466 -24.93 -30.82 -3.02
C LYS A 466 -26.32 -30.25 -2.70
N ASN A 467 -27.20 -31.11 -2.20
CA ASN A 467 -28.56 -30.70 -1.85
C ASN A 467 -28.53 -29.70 -0.68
N ASN A 468 -29.51 -28.79 -0.62
CA ASN A 468 -29.70 -27.77 0.43
C ASN A 468 -28.63 -26.66 0.49
N ARG A 469 -27.84 -26.48 -0.57
CA ARG A 469 -26.87 -25.37 -0.70
C ARG A 469 -27.18 -24.54 -1.94
N HIS A 470 -27.13 -23.22 -1.78
CA HIS A 470 -27.30 -22.24 -2.84
C HIS A 470 -25.99 -21.48 -3.00
N CYS A 471 -25.27 -21.74 -4.09
CA CYS A 471 -24.10 -20.96 -4.45
C CYS A 471 -24.53 -19.82 -5.36
N LEU A 472 -24.17 -18.59 -5.01
CA LEU A 472 -24.42 -17.41 -5.84
C LEU A 472 -23.11 -16.68 -6.07
N THR A 473 -22.80 -16.39 -7.32
CA THR A 473 -21.65 -15.55 -7.66
C THR A 473 -22.12 -14.18 -8.10
N LEU A 474 -21.29 -13.19 -7.79
CA LEU A 474 -21.53 -11.80 -8.10
C LEU A 474 -20.58 -11.41 -9.23
N ALA A 475 -21.07 -11.46 -10.46
CA ALA A 475 -20.30 -11.14 -11.65
C ALA A 475 -20.67 -9.74 -12.18
N TYR A 476 -19.69 -9.05 -12.76
CA TYR A 476 -19.96 -7.87 -13.57
C TYR A 476 -20.63 -8.33 -14.87
N SER A 477 -21.72 -7.68 -15.28
CA SER A 477 -22.36 -7.99 -16.56
C SER A 477 -21.41 -7.61 -17.70
N ASP A 478 -20.85 -8.58 -18.41
CA ASP A 478 -20.14 -8.32 -19.66
C ASP A 478 -21.09 -7.60 -20.64
N PHE A 479 -20.75 -6.39 -21.05
CA PHE A 479 -21.55 -5.62 -22.01
C PHE A 479 -21.80 -6.39 -23.31
N PRO A 480 -23.03 -6.32 -23.89
CA PRO A 480 -23.21 -6.54 -25.31
C PRO A 480 -22.49 -5.44 -26.12
N PRO A 481 -22.00 -5.74 -27.34
CA PRO A 481 -21.29 -4.77 -28.17
C PRO A 481 -22.17 -3.55 -28.45
N LEU A 482 -21.60 -2.35 -28.22
CA LEU A 482 -22.20 -1.04 -28.46
C LEU A 482 -22.91 -0.99 -29.83
N THR A 483 -24.24 -1.12 -29.82
CA THR A 483 -25.07 -0.69 -30.94
C THR A 483 -25.39 0.79 -30.76
N LYS A 484 -24.87 1.56 -31.72
CA LYS A 484 -25.04 2.99 -31.93
C LYS A 484 -26.51 3.41 -31.79
N TYR A 485 -26.84 4.08 -30.68
CA TYR A 485 -28.12 4.79 -30.51
C TYR A 485 -27.91 6.24 -30.95
N GLU A 486 -28.38 6.57 -32.16
CA GLU A 486 -28.66 7.93 -32.56
C GLU A 486 -30.01 8.32 -31.96
N ASP A 487 -30.02 9.16 -30.93
CA ASP A 487 -31.24 9.84 -30.49
C ASP A 487 -31.02 11.37 -30.51
N ALA A 488 -31.82 12.04 -31.32
CA ALA A 488 -31.70 13.45 -31.62
C ALA A 488 -32.49 14.26 -30.58
N SER A 489 -31.77 14.96 -29.70
CA SER A 489 -32.39 15.94 -28.81
C SER A 489 -32.79 17.22 -29.59
N PRO A 490 -34.00 17.77 -29.36
CA PRO A 490 -34.44 19.02 -29.99
C PRO A 490 -33.64 20.23 -29.48
N PRO A 491 -33.51 21.30 -30.31
CA PRO A 491 -32.69 22.46 -29.99
C PRO A 491 -33.22 23.23 -28.76
N PRO A 492 -32.32 23.75 -27.89
CA PRO A 492 -32.70 24.50 -26.71
C PRO A 492 -33.38 25.84 -27.07
N PRO A 493 -34.35 26.29 -26.25
CA PRO A 493 -35.01 27.58 -26.45
C PRO A 493 -34.04 28.76 -26.23
N PRO A 494 -34.28 29.90 -26.91
CA PRO A 494 -33.42 31.07 -26.82
C PRO A 494 -33.39 31.67 -25.40
N PRO A 495 -32.23 32.17 -24.95
CA PRO A 495 -32.06 32.71 -23.61
C PRO A 495 -32.87 34.00 -23.39
N PRO A 496 -33.42 34.19 -22.17
CA PRO A 496 -34.13 35.42 -21.82
C PRO A 496 -33.19 36.64 -21.78
N PRO A 497 -33.70 37.85 -22.05
CA PRO A 497 -32.92 39.07 -22.07
C PRO A 497 -32.32 39.39 -20.68
N PRO A 498 -31.10 39.98 -20.64
CA PRO A 498 -30.39 40.25 -19.40
C PRO A 498 -31.17 41.25 -18.51
N PRO A 499 -31.34 40.95 -17.20
CA PRO A 499 -31.95 41.89 -16.27
C PRO A 499 -31.08 43.15 -16.10
N GLN A 500 -31.75 44.29 -15.98
CA GLN A 500 -31.11 45.59 -15.76
C GLN A 500 -30.28 45.58 -14.46
N PRO A 501 -29.12 46.25 -14.43
CA PRO A 501 -28.26 46.33 -13.25
C PRO A 501 -28.99 47.05 -12.10
N THR A 502 -29.17 46.35 -10.98
CA THR A 502 -29.58 46.96 -9.72
C THR A 502 -28.42 47.75 -9.12
N PRO A 503 -28.71 48.88 -8.46
CA PRO A 503 -27.67 49.71 -7.83
C PRO A 503 -26.92 48.92 -6.75
N PRO A 504 -25.60 49.16 -6.59
CA PRO A 504 -24.77 48.43 -5.64
C PRO A 504 -25.27 48.65 -4.21
N PRO A 505 -25.46 47.58 -3.41
CA PRO A 505 -25.82 47.71 -2.02
C PRO A 505 -24.71 48.43 -1.23
N PRO A 506 -25.06 49.20 -0.19
CA PRO A 506 -24.09 49.88 0.65
C PRO A 506 -23.13 48.86 1.31
N PRO A 507 -21.85 49.21 1.49
CA PRO A 507 -20.86 48.31 2.06
C PRO A 507 -21.30 47.87 3.47
N PRO A 508 -21.29 46.56 3.77
CA PRO A 508 -21.63 46.06 5.08
C PRO A 508 -20.64 46.61 6.13
N PRO A 509 -21.12 46.90 7.35
CA PRO A 509 -20.24 47.34 8.42
C PRO A 509 -19.17 46.27 8.71
N PRO A 510 -17.94 46.69 9.07
CA PRO A 510 -16.87 45.76 9.38
C PRO A 510 -17.31 44.81 10.51
N PRO A 511 -17.09 43.50 10.36
CA PRO A 511 -17.47 42.54 11.39
C PRO A 511 -16.71 42.83 12.69
N PRO A 512 -17.35 42.65 13.86
CA PRO A 512 -16.67 42.80 15.13
C PRO A 512 -15.49 41.84 15.22
N PRO A 513 -14.38 42.24 15.87
CA PRO A 513 -13.23 41.37 16.05
C PRO A 513 -13.66 40.08 16.76
N PRO A 514 -13.17 38.91 16.28
CA PRO A 514 -13.55 37.62 16.86
C PRO A 514 -13.16 37.57 18.33
N SER A 515 -14.09 37.15 19.18
CA SER A 515 -13.82 36.88 20.60
C SER A 515 -12.68 35.86 20.72
N PRO A 516 -11.77 36.02 21.70
CA PRO A 516 -10.71 35.05 21.93
C PRO A 516 -11.31 33.65 22.16
N PRO A 517 -10.70 32.59 21.60
CA PRO A 517 -11.20 31.23 21.80
C PRO A 517 -11.17 30.88 23.30
N PRO A 518 -12.16 30.12 23.78
CA PRO A 518 -12.18 29.68 25.17
C PRO A 518 -10.93 28.85 25.48
N PRO A 519 -10.38 28.93 26.71
CA PRO A 519 -9.24 28.13 27.11
C PRO A 519 -9.58 26.64 27.03
N ARG A 520 -8.61 25.84 26.57
CA ARG A 520 -8.71 24.37 26.53
C ARG A 520 -8.80 23.81 27.96
N VAL A 521 -9.51 22.70 28.13
CA VAL A 521 -9.76 22.07 29.43
C VAL A 521 -9.16 20.67 29.45
N TRP A 522 -8.48 20.34 30.55
CA TRP A 522 -7.91 19.01 30.80
C TRP A 522 -8.92 18.10 31.48
N THR A 523 -9.02 16.86 30.99
CA THR A 523 -9.75 15.76 31.65
C THR A 523 -8.76 14.67 32.01
N ASP A 524 -8.60 14.40 33.30
CA ASP A 524 -7.61 13.45 33.83
C ASP A 524 -8.26 12.08 34.12
N TYR A 525 -7.64 11.02 33.63
CA TYR A 525 -8.00 9.62 33.85
C TYR A 525 -6.88 8.94 34.64
N ALA A 526 -7.05 8.87 35.96
CA ALA A 526 -6.10 8.22 36.86
C ALA A 526 -5.97 6.72 36.55
N ASP A 527 -4.78 6.17 36.81
CA ASP A 527 -4.44 4.77 36.60
C ASP A 527 -4.86 4.27 35.21
N SER A 528 -4.55 5.03 34.17
CA SER A 528 -4.97 4.75 32.80
C SER A 528 -3.88 5.07 31.76
N VAL A 529 -3.89 4.33 30.64
CA VAL A 529 -3.13 4.62 29.41
C VAL A 529 -4.03 5.20 28.34
N CYS A 530 -3.52 6.13 27.54
CA CYS A 530 -4.25 6.69 26.41
C CYS A 530 -4.14 5.76 25.20
N LYS A 531 -5.23 5.57 24.44
CA LYS A 531 -5.29 4.65 23.30
C LYS A 531 -6.00 5.25 22.08
N VAL A 532 -5.35 5.14 20.93
CA VAL A 532 -5.91 5.59 19.65
C VAL A 532 -6.92 4.56 19.15
N GLY A 533 -8.02 5.01 18.55
CA GLY A 533 -9.13 4.13 18.18
C GLY A 533 -8.92 3.39 16.86
N PHE A 534 -8.90 2.06 16.97
CA PHE A 534 -9.30 1.00 16.03
C PHE A 534 -8.71 0.96 14.60
N GLY A 535 -8.04 -0.18 14.35
CA GLY A 535 -7.78 -0.74 13.02
C GLY A 535 -6.77 -1.89 13.02
N VAL A 536 -5.90 -1.97 14.02
CA VAL A 536 -4.75 -2.90 14.02
C VAL A 536 -4.89 -3.94 15.12
N MET A 537 -4.48 -5.17 14.80
CA MET A 537 -4.64 -6.38 15.61
C MET A 537 -4.27 -6.21 17.11
N PRO A 538 -4.88 -7.02 18.02
CA PRO A 538 -4.67 -6.95 19.48
C PRO A 538 -3.22 -7.05 19.99
N ASP A 539 -2.27 -7.43 19.13
CA ASP A 539 -0.91 -7.81 19.52
C ASP A 539 0.17 -6.79 19.12
N TYR A 540 -0.17 -5.68 18.47
CA TYR A 540 0.79 -4.62 18.19
C TYR A 540 0.67 -3.47 19.18
N ASN A 541 1.80 -2.92 19.57
CA ASN A 541 1.96 -1.93 20.64
C ASN A 541 1.28 -0.61 20.26
N ASP A 542 -0.04 -0.57 20.37
CA ASP A 542 -0.94 0.48 19.91
C ASP A 542 -0.78 1.73 20.80
N ASP A 543 0.38 2.37 20.71
CA ASP A 543 0.79 3.53 21.48
C ASP A 543 0.51 4.85 20.74
N GLY A 544 -0.03 4.79 19.51
CA GLY A 544 -0.39 5.97 18.74
C GLY A 544 0.83 6.78 18.27
N THR A 545 0.59 7.92 17.62
CA THR A 545 1.65 8.89 17.33
C THR A 545 1.84 9.81 18.53
N TYR A 546 2.98 9.70 19.20
CA TYR A 546 3.35 10.55 20.32
C TYR A 546 4.80 11.02 20.25
N GLU A 547 5.06 12.18 20.84
CA GLU A 547 6.40 12.67 21.14
C GLU A 547 6.76 12.29 22.57
N ARG A 548 7.86 11.53 22.75
CA ARG A 548 8.30 11.08 24.06
C ARG A 548 9.32 12.04 24.67
N HIS A 549 9.02 12.48 25.89
CA HIS A 549 9.91 13.23 26.76
C HIS A 549 10.28 12.39 27.98
N ILE A 550 11.56 12.40 28.33
CA ILE A 550 12.12 11.77 29.54
C ILE A 550 12.55 12.86 30.52
N ASP A 551 12.74 12.48 31.79
CA ASP A 551 13.11 13.39 32.89
C ASP A 551 12.05 14.45 33.23
N ILE A 552 10.78 14.18 32.94
CA ILE A 552 9.65 15.03 33.33
C ILE A 552 9.17 14.60 34.72
N ALA A 553 9.31 15.49 35.69
CA ALA A 553 9.11 15.16 37.11
C ALA A 553 7.65 15.21 37.56
N THR A 554 6.83 16.01 36.88
CA THR A 554 5.42 16.22 37.25
C THR A 554 4.51 16.10 36.03
N ASP A 555 3.25 15.77 36.26
CA ASP A 555 2.21 15.77 35.23
C ASP A 555 1.94 17.19 34.69
N GLU A 556 2.05 18.21 35.55
CA GLU A 556 1.90 19.61 35.15
C GLU A 556 2.98 20.05 34.15
N ASP A 557 4.24 19.64 34.35
CA ASP A 557 5.33 19.90 33.39
C ASP A 557 5.05 19.26 32.02
N CYS A 558 4.42 18.07 32.01
CA CYS A 558 4.01 17.39 30.78
C CYS A 558 2.82 18.10 30.10
N LYS A 559 1.87 18.63 30.88
CA LYS A 559 0.76 19.45 30.38
C LYS A 559 1.28 20.75 29.75
N ASP A 560 2.28 21.39 30.34
CA ASP A 560 2.92 22.59 29.78
C ASP A 560 3.64 22.31 28.46
N LEU A 561 4.37 21.19 28.35
CA LEU A 561 4.97 20.76 27.09
C LEU A 561 3.92 20.51 26.00
N CYS A 562 2.82 19.85 26.37
CA CYS A 562 1.68 19.66 25.48
C CYS A 562 1.07 20.99 25.02
N LEU A 563 0.86 21.95 25.93
CA LEU A 563 0.30 23.27 25.59
C LEU A 563 1.22 24.08 24.66
N ALA A 564 2.54 23.88 24.74
CA ALA A 564 3.51 24.44 23.82
C ALA A 564 3.49 23.78 22.43
N ASN A 565 2.99 22.55 22.31
CA ASN A 565 2.82 21.84 21.05
C ASN A 565 1.42 22.08 20.46
N SER A 566 1.36 22.74 19.29
CA SER A 566 0.08 23.04 18.62
C SER A 566 -0.70 21.81 18.15
N LEU A 567 -0.05 20.64 18.07
CA LEU A 567 -0.65 19.36 17.66
C LEU A 567 -1.05 18.48 18.85
N CYS A 568 -0.89 18.94 20.09
CA CYS A 568 -1.19 18.10 21.24
C CYS A 568 -2.70 17.91 21.45
N TYR A 569 -3.14 16.65 21.54
CA TYR A 569 -4.48 16.22 21.91
C TYR A 569 -4.58 15.69 23.35
N GLY A 570 -3.45 15.38 23.97
CA GLY A 570 -3.35 15.02 25.38
C GLY A 570 -2.01 14.34 25.69
N ILE A 571 -1.89 13.80 26.90
CA ILE A 571 -0.64 13.24 27.42
C ILE A 571 -0.86 11.91 28.13
N GLU A 572 0.14 11.03 28.09
CA GLU A 572 0.28 9.90 29.02
C GLU A 572 1.55 10.12 29.85
N THR A 573 1.41 10.13 31.17
CA THR A 573 2.55 10.24 32.09
C THR A 573 2.76 8.94 32.86
N TYR A 574 4.03 8.60 33.04
CA TYR A 574 4.46 7.48 33.88
C TYR A 574 5.49 7.97 34.91
N MET A 575 5.00 8.31 36.10
CA MET A 575 5.76 9.02 37.13
C MET A 575 6.95 8.23 37.67
N GLU A 576 6.85 6.89 37.75
CA GLU A 576 7.96 6.04 38.21
C GLU A 576 9.21 6.20 37.34
N ASN A 577 9.03 6.40 36.03
CA ASN A 577 10.10 6.51 35.05
C ASN A 577 10.31 7.94 34.54
N LYS A 578 9.63 8.94 35.11
CA LYS A 578 9.66 10.34 34.66
C LYS A 578 9.43 10.48 33.14
N ARG A 579 8.50 9.68 32.60
CA ARG A 579 8.18 9.62 31.16
C ARG A 579 6.89 10.37 30.88
N CYS A 580 6.90 11.20 29.84
CA CYS A 580 5.78 11.95 29.31
C CYS A 580 5.65 11.65 27.82
N ASP A 581 4.56 11.04 27.39
CA ASP A 581 4.24 10.80 25.98
C ASP A 581 3.15 11.80 25.55
N ILE A 582 3.45 12.69 24.61
CA ILE A 582 2.54 13.74 24.12
C ILE A 582 1.84 13.24 22.85
N PHE A 583 0.53 13.06 22.88
CA PHE A 583 -0.23 12.55 21.74
C PHE A 583 -0.46 13.63 20.70
N THR A 584 0.07 13.42 19.49
CA THR A 584 -0.11 14.32 18.33
C THR A 584 -1.32 13.96 17.46
N ALA A 585 -2.05 12.92 17.85
CA ALA A 585 -3.31 12.50 17.26
C ALA A 585 -4.37 12.31 18.36
N PRO A 586 -5.66 12.51 18.06
CA PRO A 586 -6.73 12.29 19.02
C PRO A 586 -6.78 10.80 19.41
N PHE A 587 -6.75 10.52 20.71
CA PHE A 587 -7.04 9.20 21.25
C PHE A 587 -8.54 9.07 21.55
N THR A 588 -9.09 7.88 21.37
CA THR A 588 -10.56 7.66 21.47
C THR A 588 -10.98 6.94 22.74
N HIS A 589 -10.04 6.29 23.42
CA HIS A 589 -10.32 5.58 24.64
C HIS A 589 -9.10 5.56 25.56
N TYR A 590 -9.33 5.15 26.80
CA TYR A 590 -8.29 4.89 27.78
C TYR A 590 -8.47 3.48 28.34
N ARG A 591 -7.40 2.89 28.84
CA ARG A 591 -7.43 1.56 29.48
C ARG A 591 -6.77 1.65 30.84
N GLU A 592 -7.41 1.08 31.85
CA GLU A 592 -6.86 1.04 33.21
C GLU A 592 -5.48 0.36 33.24
N LYS A 593 -4.51 1.03 33.86
CA LYS A 593 -3.15 0.57 34.11
C LYS A 593 -2.54 1.37 35.26
N ASP A 594 -2.32 0.68 36.37
CA ASP A 594 -1.76 1.26 37.60
C ASP A 594 -0.47 2.07 37.36
N GLY A 595 -0.38 3.22 38.02
CA GLY A 595 0.80 4.07 38.03
C GLY A 595 0.97 4.93 36.78
N ARG A 596 -0.05 5.01 35.90
CA ARG A 596 -0.07 5.89 34.73
C ARG A 596 -1.24 6.86 34.80
N LEU A 597 -1.05 8.03 34.22
CA LEU A 597 -2.10 9.05 34.10
C LEU A 597 -2.27 9.39 32.63
N CYS A 598 -3.48 9.21 32.12
CA CYS A 598 -3.88 9.69 30.81
C CYS A 598 -4.65 11.01 31.00
N SER A 599 -4.25 12.08 30.32
CA SER A 599 -4.95 13.37 30.38
C SER A 599 -5.33 13.80 28.97
N GLN A 600 -6.61 14.06 28.73
CA GLN A 600 -7.11 14.56 27.45
C GLN A 600 -7.22 16.07 27.46
N LEU A 601 -6.75 16.71 26.39
CA LEU A 601 -6.88 18.15 26.19
C LEU A 601 -8.04 18.41 25.23
N SER A 602 -9.18 18.80 25.78
CA SER A 602 -10.39 19.08 24.98
C SER A 602 -10.57 20.58 24.76
N ASP A 603 -10.97 20.97 23.54
CA ASP A 603 -11.59 22.28 23.34
C ASP A 603 -13.02 22.19 23.87
N PRO A 604 -13.50 23.14 24.70
CA PRO A 604 -14.89 23.17 25.17
C PRO A 604 -15.93 23.11 24.04
N ARG A 605 -15.53 23.41 22.80
CA ARG A 605 -16.38 23.29 21.60
C ARG A 605 -16.52 21.85 21.09
N ASP A 606 -15.59 20.96 21.41
CA ASP A 606 -15.65 19.55 21.00
C ASP A 606 -16.55 18.70 21.93
N THR A 607 -16.78 19.15 23.17
CA THR A 607 -17.52 18.39 24.20
C THR A 607 -19.01 18.26 23.93
N VAL A 608 -19.58 19.06 23.01
CA VAL A 608 -21.03 19.01 22.69
C VAL A 608 -21.40 17.73 21.92
N LEU A 609 -20.44 16.99 21.35
CA LEU A 609 -20.69 15.78 20.57
C LEU A 609 -20.71 14.47 21.38
N GLU A 610 -20.06 14.38 22.55
CA GLU A 610 -19.98 13.12 23.31
C GLU A 610 -21.27 12.75 24.08
N LEU A 611 -22.15 13.71 24.36
CA LEU A 611 -23.42 13.43 25.06
C LEU A 611 -24.41 12.61 24.22
N TYR A 612 -24.17 12.42 22.91
CA TYR A 612 -25.04 11.61 22.05
C TYR A 612 -24.67 10.12 22.00
N VAL A 613 -23.46 9.72 22.42
CA VAL A 613 -23.00 8.32 22.31
C VAL A 613 -23.40 7.47 23.52
N ASN A 614 -23.63 8.08 24.69
CA ASN A 614 -24.00 7.35 25.92
C ASN A 614 -25.52 7.29 26.19
N ALA A 615 -26.38 7.73 25.26
CA ALA A 615 -27.84 7.71 25.43
C ALA A 615 -28.53 6.44 24.87
N THR A 616 -27.77 5.45 24.40
CA THR A 616 -28.31 4.17 23.90
C THR A 616 -27.54 2.97 24.46
N ALA A 617 -27.46 2.89 25.79
CA ALA A 617 -27.15 1.65 26.52
C ALA A 617 -28.34 1.26 27.39
#